data_AF-A0AAE0AIN9-F1
#
_entry.id   AF-A0AAE0AIN9-F1
#
_cell.length_a   1.000
_cell.length_b   1.000
_cell.length_c   1.000
_cell.angle_alpha   90.00
_cell.angle_beta   90.00
_cell.angle_gamma   90.00
#
_symmetry.space_group_name_H-M   'P 1'
#
loop_
_entity.id
_entity.type
_entity.pdbx_description
1 polymer ?
#
loop_
_entity_poly.entity_id
_entity_poly.type
_entity_poly.pdbx_seq_one_letter_code
_entity_poly.pdbx_strand_id
1 'polypeptide(L)'
;IGSLQSLVGMQIGQLPFSFFGVPLFRGKPRKAVLLHITNKILSKFTKWKGKSLSLAGRATLIKSVITGSFVHSFMIYKWPSSLLSVINHKLRKFLWIGSCE
;
A
#
# COMPACT_ATOMS: atom_id res chain seq x y z
N ILE A 1 1.58 -25.05 -18.39
CA ILE A 1 0.33 -24.45 -17.87
C ILE A 1 -0.88 -25.32 -18.21
N GLY A 2 -1.06 -25.73 -19.48
CA GLY A 2 -2.15 -26.64 -19.87
C GLY A 2 -2.19 -27.98 -19.10
N SER A 3 -1.04 -28.60 -18.81
CA SER A 3 -0.98 -29.86 -18.05
C SER A 3 -1.29 -29.73 -16.54
N LEU A 4 -1.11 -28.55 -15.95
CA LEU A 4 -1.46 -28.28 -14.54
C LEU A 4 -2.96 -28.02 -14.38
N GLN A 5 -3.59 -27.45 -15.40
CA GLN A 5 -5.03 -27.19 -15.40
C GLN A 5 -5.83 -28.49 -15.37
N SER A 6 -5.41 -29.51 -16.12
CA SER A 6 -6.06 -30.82 -16.14
C SER A 6 -5.86 -31.63 -14.86
N LEU A 7 -4.76 -31.41 -14.13
CA LEU A 7 -4.44 -32.11 -12.89
C LEU A 7 -5.17 -31.55 -11.67
N VAL A 8 -5.39 -30.23 -11.64
CA VAL A 8 -5.88 -29.52 -10.46
C VAL A 8 -7.34 -29.04 -10.63
N GLY A 9 -7.89 -29.07 -11.84
CA GLY A 9 -9.28 -28.65 -12.12
C GLY A 9 -9.56 -27.16 -11.93
N MET A 10 -8.53 -26.34 -11.67
CA MET A 10 -8.66 -24.90 -11.46
C MET A 10 -8.63 -24.13 -12.77
N GLN A 11 -9.56 -23.18 -12.94
CA GLN A 11 -9.58 -22.27 -14.07
C GLN A 11 -8.45 -21.23 -13.99
N ILE A 12 -7.85 -20.92 -15.14
CA ILE A 12 -6.81 -19.89 -15.24
C ILE A 12 -7.47 -18.52 -15.09
N GLY A 13 -7.12 -17.79 -14.03
CA GLY A 13 -7.57 -16.43 -13.81
C GLY A 13 -7.04 -15.46 -14.86
N GLN A 14 -7.88 -14.49 -15.28
CA GLN A 14 -7.47 -13.42 -16.18
C GLN A 14 -6.92 -12.22 -15.40
N LEU A 15 -5.85 -11.61 -15.92
CA LEU A 15 -5.30 -10.35 -15.42
C LEU A 15 -5.96 -9.18 -16.15
N PRO A 16 -6.20 -8.03 -15.51
CA PRO A 16 -5.79 -7.69 -14.15
C PRO A 16 -6.82 -8.07 -13.08
N PHE A 17 -6.36 -8.61 -11.94
CA PHE A 17 -7.20 -8.88 -10.76
C PHE A 17 -6.57 -8.29 -9.49
N SER A 18 -7.38 -8.01 -8.46
CA SER A 18 -6.86 -7.46 -7.20
C SER A 18 -6.47 -8.55 -6.22
N PHE A 19 -5.20 -8.58 -5.83
CA PHE A 19 -4.69 -9.45 -4.78
C PHE A 19 -4.37 -8.60 -3.55
N PHE A 20 -5.09 -8.83 -2.44
CA PHE A 20 -4.98 -8.06 -1.20
C PHE A 20 -5.05 -6.53 -1.38
N GLY A 21 -5.91 -6.06 -2.29
CA GLY A 21 -6.08 -4.64 -2.58
C GLY A 21 -5.00 -4.04 -3.49
N VAL A 22 -4.09 -4.87 -4.00
CA VAL A 22 -3.06 -4.50 -4.97
C VAL A 22 -3.46 -5.10 -6.33
N PRO A 23 -3.70 -4.29 -7.38
CA PRO A 23 -4.04 -4.82 -8.69
C PRO A 23 -2.82 -5.47 -9.32
N LEU A 24 -2.92 -6.76 -9.62
CA LEU A 24 -1.95 -7.53 -10.38
C LEU A 24 -2.16 -7.31 -11.88
N PHE A 25 -1.13 -6.91 -12.59
CA PHE A 25 -1.12 -6.74 -14.05
C PHE A 25 0.21 -7.24 -14.62
N ARG A 26 0.22 -7.61 -15.91
CA ARG A 26 1.47 -7.93 -16.62
C ARG A 26 2.24 -6.65 -16.92
N GLY A 27 3.51 -6.59 -16.52
CA GLY A 27 4.42 -5.49 -16.84
C GLY A 27 4.73 -4.54 -15.66
N LYS A 28 5.28 -3.35 -15.97
CA LYS A 28 5.68 -2.37 -14.95
C LYS A 28 4.46 -1.64 -14.35
N PRO A 29 4.42 -1.42 -13.02
CA PRO A 29 3.38 -0.62 -12.38
C PRO A 29 3.32 0.78 -12.96
N ARG A 30 2.13 1.17 -13.46
CA ARG A 30 1.84 2.57 -13.75
C ARG A 30 1.88 3.36 -12.45
N LYS A 31 2.54 4.52 -12.47
CA LYS A 31 2.63 5.43 -11.32
C LYS A 31 1.24 5.75 -10.73
N ALA A 32 0.23 5.87 -11.57
CA ALA A 32 -1.17 6.12 -11.16
C ALA A 32 -1.74 5.02 -10.25
N VAL A 33 -1.39 3.76 -10.48
CA VAL A 33 -1.85 2.62 -9.66
C VAL A 33 -1.21 2.67 -8.28
N LEU A 34 0.10 2.87 -8.22
CA LEU A 34 0.83 3.02 -6.96
C LEU A 34 0.37 4.26 -6.18
N LEU A 35 0.01 5.34 -6.89
CA LEU A 35 -0.55 6.54 -6.30
C LEU A 35 -1.94 6.26 -5.69
N HIS A 36 -2.80 5.48 -6.37
CA HIS A 36 -4.09 5.08 -5.81
C HIS A 36 -3.93 4.28 -4.51
N ILE A 37 -3.00 3.32 -4.48
CA ILE A 37 -2.67 2.56 -3.26
C ILE A 37 -2.19 3.51 -2.16
N THR A 38 -1.29 4.43 -2.51
CA THR A 38 -0.75 5.45 -1.58
C THR A 38 -1.86 6.29 -0.98
N ASN A 39 -2.75 6.85 -1.81
CA ASN A 39 -3.86 7.68 -1.36
C ASN A 39 -4.84 6.92 -0.48
N LYS A 40 -5.16 5.66 -0.84
CA LYS A 40 -6.02 4.80 -0.02
C LYS A 40 -5.44 4.60 1.39
N ILE A 41 -4.12 4.44 1.50
CA ILE A 41 -3.45 4.27 2.79
C ILE A 41 -3.32 5.59 3.54
N LEU A 42 -2.98 6.69 2.87
CA LEU A 42 -2.93 8.02 3.48
C LEU A 42 -4.30 8.44 4.03
N SER A 43 -5.38 8.03 3.38
CA SER A 43 -6.75 8.24 3.88
C SER A 43 -7.04 7.49 5.19
N LYS A 44 -6.29 6.44 5.52
CA LYS A 44 -6.40 5.80 6.84
C LYS A 44 -5.88 6.75 7.92
N PHE A 45 -4.75 7.43 7.70
CA PHE A 45 -4.18 8.36 8.68
C PHE A 45 -5.04 9.59 8.93
N THR A 46 -5.79 10.07 7.93
CA THR A 46 -6.72 11.20 8.13
C THR A 46 -7.96 10.81 8.95
N LYS A 47 -8.35 9.53 8.95
CA LYS A 47 -9.45 9.02 9.79
C LYS A 47 -9.08 8.90 11.27
N TRP A 48 -7.80 8.76 11.58
CA TRP A 48 -7.34 8.67 12.97
C TRP A 48 -7.18 10.08 13.57
N LYS A 49 -7.59 10.26 14.83
CA LYS A 49 -7.32 11.48 15.60
C LYS A 49 -5.83 11.56 15.97
N GLY A 50 -4.98 11.79 14.98
CA GLY A 50 -3.52 11.84 15.16
C GLY A 50 -3.06 12.87 16.19
N LYS A 51 -3.80 13.98 16.32
CA LYS A 51 -3.57 15.03 17.33
C LYS A 51 -3.84 14.58 18.78
N SER A 52 -4.67 13.56 18.98
CA SER A 52 -4.97 13.01 20.31
C SER A 52 -3.98 11.92 20.75
N LEU A 53 -3.04 11.53 19.88
CA LEU A 53 -2.05 10.51 20.16
C LEU A 53 -0.73 11.13 20.62
N SER A 54 -0.10 10.47 21.60
CA SER A 54 1.31 10.74 21.95
C SER A 54 2.22 10.49 20.76
N LEU A 55 3.44 11.02 20.81
CA LEU A 55 4.44 10.79 19.75
C LEU A 55 4.70 9.29 19.54
N ALA A 56 4.80 8.53 20.64
CA ALA A 56 4.94 7.07 20.61
C ALA A 56 3.71 6.40 19.98
N GLY A 57 2.49 6.84 20.33
CA GLY A 57 1.25 6.34 19.72
C GLY A 57 1.21 6.58 18.21
N ARG A 58 1.65 7.75 17.75
CA ARG A 58 1.75 8.08 16.32
C ARG A 58 2.77 7.19 15.61
N ALA A 59 3.94 6.96 16.19
CA ALA A 59 4.96 6.07 15.63
C ALA A 59 4.46 4.63 15.50
N THR A 60 3.78 4.11 16.54
CA THR A 60 3.20 2.76 16.53
C THR A 60 2.10 2.63 15.49
N LEU A 61 1.24 3.65 15.35
CA LEU A 61 0.19 3.67 14.32
C LEU A 61 0.78 3.67 12.91
N ILE A 62 1.81 4.51 12.66
CA ILE A 62 2.54 4.51 11.39
C ILE A 62 3.07 3.11 11.08
N LYS A 63 3.75 2.48 12.04
CA LYS A 63 4.31 1.14 11.88
C LYS A 63 3.22 0.11 11.54
N SER A 64 2.13 0.08 12.30
CA SER A 64 1.01 -0.84 12.08
C SER A 64 0.39 -0.69 10.68
N VAL A 65 0.10 0.54 10.25
CA VAL A 65 -0.52 0.80 8.96
C VAL A 65 0.40 0.45 7.79
N ILE A 66 1.71 0.75 7.90
CA ILE A 66 2.70 0.40 6.89
C ILE A 66 2.84 -1.13 6.79
N THR A 67 3.01 -1.81 7.92
CA THR A 67 3.17 -3.27 7.92
C THR A 67 1.95 -3.96 7.33
N GLY A 68 0.73 -3.53 7.68
CA GLY A 68 -0.49 -4.16 7.17
C GLY A 68 -0.87 -3.80 5.73
N SER A 69 -0.41 -2.67 5.18
CA SER A 69 -0.86 -2.19 3.85
C SER A 69 0.25 -2.16 2.80
N PHE A 70 1.47 -1.80 3.17
CA PHE A 70 2.56 -1.57 2.23
C PHE A 70 3.45 -2.78 2.01
N VAL A 71 3.60 -3.68 3.00
CA VAL A 71 4.52 -4.84 2.90
C VAL A 71 4.21 -5.69 1.66
N HIS A 72 2.94 -6.03 1.46
CA HIS A 72 2.52 -6.80 0.29
C HIS A 72 2.79 -6.05 -1.03
N SER A 73 2.57 -4.73 -1.05
CA SER A 73 2.81 -3.93 -2.24
C SER A 73 4.30 -3.79 -2.58
N PHE A 74 5.18 -3.76 -1.57
CA PHE A 74 6.63 -3.72 -1.76
C PHE A 74 7.21 -5.06 -2.21
N MET A 75 6.61 -6.18 -1.78
CA MET A 75 7.00 -7.51 -2.23
C MET A 75 6.68 -7.74 -3.71
N ILE A 76 5.55 -7.22 -4.19
CA ILE A 76 5.07 -7.44 -5.55
C ILE A 76 5.69 -6.44 -6.54
N TYR A 77 5.88 -5.18 -6.13
CA TYR A 77 6.25 -4.10 -7.04
C TYR A 77 7.53 -3.36 -6.63
N LYS A 78 8.32 -2.97 -7.62
CA LYS A 78 9.38 -1.97 -7.44
C LYS A 78 8.75 -0.57 -7.40
N TRP A 79 8.89 0.10 -6.26
CA TRP A 79 8.33 1.44 -6.06
C TRP A 79 9.28 2.54 -6.58
N PRO A 80 8.76 3.58 -7.24
CA PRO A 80 9.57 4.72 -7.68
C PRO A 80 9.97 5.59 -6.48
N SER A 81 11.23 6.04 -6.46
CA SER A 81 11.79 6.88 -5.39
C SER A 81 11.01 8.17 -5.16
N SER A 82 10.48 8.78 -6.23
CA SER A 82 9.64 9.99 -6.14
C SER A 82 8.39 9.77 -5.28
N LEU A 83 7.73 8.61 -5.41
CA LEU A 83 6.52 8.31 -4.63
C LEU A 83 6.86 7.95 -3.18
N LEU A 84 7.96 7.23 -2.96
CA LEU A 84 8.49 6.96 -1.62
C LEU A 84 8.82 8.25 -0.85
N SER A 85 9.38 9.25 -1.53
CA SER A 85 9.67 10.55 -0.93
C SER A 85 8.39 11.26 -0.48
N VAL A 86 7.34 11.27 -1.30
CA VAL A 86 6.04 11.85 -0.95
C VAL A 86 5.42 11.15 0.26
N ILE A 87 5.47 9.82 0.30
CA ILE A 87 4.98 9.03 1.45
C ILE A 87 5.75 9.41 2.71
N ASN A 88 7.09 9.41 2.65
CA ASN A 88 7.93 9.76 3.79
C ASN A 88 7.65 11.17 4.31
N HIS A 89 7.43 12.15 3.42
CA HIS A 89 7.07 13.51 3.81
C HIS A 89 5.76 13.54 4.59
N LYS A 90 4.71 12.86 4.10
CA LYS A 90 3.40 12.80 4.76
C LYS A 90 3.44 12.06 6.10
N LEU A 91 4.22 10.98 6.21
CA LEU A 91 4.42 10.24 7.45
C LEU A 91 5.17 11.07 8.50
N ARG A 92 6.21 11.81 8.09
CA ARG A 92 6.92 12.75 8.98
C ARG A 92 5.97 13.83 9.49
N LYS A 93 5.14 14.41 8.61
CA LYS A 93 4.13 15.40 9.00
C LYS A 93 3.16 14.83 10.05
N PHE A 94 2.67 13.62 9.83
CA PHE A 94 1.79 12.93 10.78
C PHE A 94 2.48 12.65 12.12
N LEU A 95 3.75 12.20 12.09
CA LEU A 95 4.51 11.92 13.30
C LEU A 95 4.64 13.16 14.18
N TRP A 96 4.98 14.32 13.60
CA TRP A 96 5.24 15.54 14.38
C TRP A 96 3.98 16.35 14.71
N ILE A 97 3.07 16.51 13.76
CA ILE A 97 1.92 17.42 13.88
C ILE A 97 0.61 16.66 14.17
N GLY A 98 0.56 15.35 13.89
CA GLY A 98 -0.66 14.55 14.03
C GLY A 98 -1.69 14.78 12.92
N SER A 99 -1.28 15.37 11.79
CA SER A 99 -2.10 15.50 10.57
C SER A 99 -1.33 15.14 9.30
N CYS A 100 -2.04 14.60 8.30
CA CYS A 100 -1.54 14.26 6.98
C CYS A 100 -1.97 15.25 5.87
N GLU A 101 -2.85 16.21 6.18
CA GLU A 101 -3.22 17.30 5.25
C GLU A 101 -2.00 18.16 4.93
#